data_AF-A0A7Y4UFU2-F1
#
_entry.id   AF-A0A7Y4UFU2-F1
#
_cell.length_a   1.000
_cell.length_b   1.000
_cell.length_c   1.000
_cell.angle_alpha   90.00
_cell.angle_beta   90.00
_cell.angle_gamma   90.00
#
_symmetry.space_group_name_H-M   'P 1'
#
loop_
_entity.id
_entity.type
_entity.pdbx_description
1 polymer ?
#
loop_
_entity_poly.entity_id
_entity_poly.type
_entity_poly.pdbx_seq_one_letter_code
_entity_poly.pdbx_strand_id
1 'polypeptide(L)'
;MALGRSVANGRLRPTIIALFALTTFILSQASPVSRAAGDGYWHTSGNQILDSNNAPVRIAGINWFGLETPNFAPHGLWTRNWKSMLDQIKANGYNTLRLPYSNQLFDAGSVPNSIDYGQNADLQGLSGIQIMDKIVSYCGQLGLRVILDRHAINAGQLSELWYNAQYNETRWIHDWKMLATRYNGNATVIGADLHNEPHGAACWGCGDFNRDWRLAAERAGNAIHTVNPNWLIFIEGVESHNGDNYWWGGNLMGAAAAPVRLNVANRLVYSAHDYPATVYPQPWFFTADYPNNLNAVWDAHWGYLHKNNIAPVWIGEFGTKFQTVSDQQWLDKLVTYLGTGANGIHWTFWCWNPNSGDTGGILNDDWRTVNTAKQNKLLPIQFSFTGGNPTPTPTATPTPTPTPSSGACRVSYVFTNQWNNGFNADVTITNNTGTALNPLFH
;
A
#
# COMPACT_ATOMS: atom_id res chain seq x y z
N MET A 1 -54.72 -55.06 32.65
CA MET A 1 -55.86 -54.19 32.25
C MET A 1 -55.72 -52.85 32.97
N ALA A 2 -55.77 -51.76 32.20
CA ALA A 2 -56.08 -50.37 32.57
C ALA A 2 -55.28 -49.61 33.66
N LEU A 3 -54.52 -48.62 33.15
CA LEU A 3 -54.16 -47.27 33.62
C LEU A 3 -54.86 -46.67 34.87
N GLY A 4 -54.11 -45.90 35.67
CA GLY A 4 -54.67 -44.93 36.64
C GLY A 4 -53.64 -44.07 37.41
N ARG A 5 -53.67 -42.76 37.13
CA ARG A 5 -52.91 -41.58 37.61
C ARG A 5 -52.59 -41.41 39.13
N SER A 6 -51.39 -40.83 39.36
CA SER A 6 -50.97 -39.71 40.26
C SER A 6 -51.79 -39.31 41.50
N VAL A 7 -51.12 -39.09 42.65
CA VAL A 7 -50.99 -37.77 43.34
C VAL A 7 -50.18 -37.88 44.67
N ALA A 8 -49.32 -36.88 44.86
CA ALA A 8 -48.73 -36.28 46.08
C ALA A 8 -48.11 -37.13 47.20
N ASN A 9 -46.86 -36.80 47.52
CA ASN A 9 -46.32 -36.91 48.88
C ASN A 9 -45.58 -35.62 49.24
N GLY A 10 -46.07 -34.94 50.27
CA GLY A 10 -45.28 -33.96 51.01
C GLY A 10 -44.56 -34.65 52.17
N ARG A 11 -43.34 -34.21 52.49
CA ARG A 11 -42.83 -34.17 53.87
C ARG A 11 -41.58 -33.31 53.98
N LEU A 12 -41.44 -32.77 55.18
CA LEU A 12 -40.59 -31.67 55.63
C LEU A 12 -39.08 -32.00 55.67
N ARG A 13 -38.32 -30.91 55.67
CA ARG A 13 -36.86 -30.73 55.63
C ARG A 13 -36.11 -31.43 56.78
N PRO A 14 -34.79 -31.59 56.61
CA PRO A 14 -33.90 -30.89 57.53
C PRO A 14 -32.82 -30.07 56.81
N THR A 15 -32.54 -28.93 57.41
CA THR A 15 -31.57 -27.91 57.00
C THR A 15 -30.14 -28.44 57.21
N ILE A 16 -29.35 -28.53 56.13
CA ILE A 16 -27.89 -28.66 56.19
C ILE A 16 -27.31 -27.31 55.75
N ILE A 17 -26.65 -26.64 56.71
CA ILE A 17 -25.86 -25.44 56.46
C ILE A 17 -24.54 -25.91 55.82
N ALA A 18 -24.43 -25.78 54.50
CA ALA A 18 -23.17 -25.95 53.79
C ALA A 18 -22.50 -24.58 53.60
N LEU A 19 -21.43 -24.36 54.35
CA LEU A 19 -20.56 -23.20 54.22
C LEU A 19 -19.77 -23.35 52.91
N PHE A 20 -20.22 -22.71 51.83
CA PHE A 20 -19.43 -22.60 50.61
C PHE A 20 -18.32 -21.57 50.83
N ALA A 21 -17.10 -22.05 51.07
CA ALA A 21 -15.90 -21.22 50.92
C ALA A 21 -15.76 -20.87 49.44
N LEU A 22 -16.18 -19.66 49.07
CA LEU A 22 -16.01 -19.12 47.74
C LEU A 22 -14.54 -18.70 47.57
N THR A 23 -13.68 -19.64 47.18
CA THR A 23 -12.35 -19.29 46.66
C THR A 23 -12.55 -18.65 45.29
N THR A 24 -12.63 -17.32 45.26
CA THR A 24 -12.48 -16.53 44.04
C THR A 24 -11.07 -16.73 43.51
N PHE A 25 -10.91 -17.62 42.53
CA PHE A 25 -9.76 -17.57 41.62
C PHE A 25 -9.90 -16.29 40.81
N ILE A 26 -9.17 -15.24 41.21
CA ILE A 26 -8.91 -14.11 40.33
C ILE A 26 -7.95 -14.63 39.27
N LEU A 27 -8.48 -15.13 38.16
CA LEU A 27 -7.72 -15.23 36.93
C LEU A 27 -7.33 -13.80 36.57
N SER A 28 -6.08 -13.44 36.82
CA SER A 28 -5.49 -12.25 36.19
C SER A 28 -5.54 -12.51 34.68
N GLN A 29 -6.58 -12.00 34.03
CA GLN A 29 -6.58 -11.85 32.59
C GLN A 29 -5.45 -10.88 32.31
N ALA A 30 -4.28 -11.40 31.94
CA ALA A 30 -3.26 -10.58 31.36
C ALA A 30 -3.91 -9.91 30.15
N SER A 31 -4.03 -8.58 30.17
CA SER A 31 -4.42 -7.83 28.99
C SER A 31 -3.57 -8.33 27.83
N PRO A 32 -4.15 -8.70 26.68
CA PRO A 32 -3.35 -9.14 25.55
C PRO A 32 -2.35 -8.02 25.27
N VAL A 33 -1.06 -8.34 25.41
CA VAL A 33 0.00 -7.46 24.92
C VAL A 33 -0.34 -7.26 23.45
N SER A 34 -0.66 -6.02 23.06
CA SER A 34 -0.88 -5.66 21.66
C SER A 34 0.41 -6.01 20.91
N ARG A 35 0.46 -7.19 20.30
CA ARG A 35 1.58 -7.61 19.46
C ARG A 35 1.53 -6.78 18.19
N ALA A 36 2.72 -6.44 17.69
CA ALA A 36 2.85 -5.89 16.35
C ALA A 36 2.12 -6.80 15.35
N ALA A 37 1.29 -6.20 14.49
CA ALA A 37 0.63 -6.88 13.38
C ALA A 37 1.62 -7.11 12.23
N GLY A 38 1.32 -8.03 11.33
CA GLY A 38 2.08 -8.26 10.10
C GLY A 38 3.07 -9.42 10.17
N ASP A 39 3.13 -10.17 11.27
CA ASP A 39 4.03 -11.31 11.44
C ASP A 39 3.74 -12.44 10.43
N GLY A 40 4.81 -13.05 9.90
CA GLY A 40 4.72 -14.23 9.03
C GLY A 40 3.93 -14.00 7.73
N TYR A 41 3.53 -15.10 7.09
CA TYR A 41 2.64 -15.05 5.94
C TYR A 41 1.22 -14.70 6.36
N TRP A 42 0.47 -14.11 5.43
CA TRP A 42 -0.87 -13.60 5.68
C TRP A 42 -1.94 -14.47 5.02
N HIS A 43 -3.17 -14.32 5.49
CA HIS A 43 -4.34 -15.00 4.96
C HIS A 43 -5.56 -14.09 5.02
N THR A 44 -6.64 -14.45 4.34
CA THR A 44 -7.86 -13.63 4.29
C THR A 44 -8.97 -14.18 5.18
N SER A 45 -9.78 -13.31 5.77
CA SER A 45 -10.96 -13.66 6.55
C SER A 45 -12.05 -12.63 6.29
N GLY A 46 -13.11 -13.04 5.58
CA GLY A 46 -14.11 -12.10 5.08
C GLY A 46 -13.45 -11.04 4.17
N ASN A 47 -13.70 -9.77 4.44
CA ASN A 47 -13.08 -8.65 3.73
C ASN A 47 -11.72 -8.18 4.30
N GLN A 48 -11.12 -8.92 5.24
CA GLN A 48 -9.86 -8.54 5.87
C GLN A 48 -8.69 -9.44 5.50
N ILE A 49 -7.49 -8.90 5.62
CA ILE A 49 -6.24 -9.66 5.65
C ILE A 49 -5.77 -9.74 7.10
N LEU A 50 -5.39 -10.93 7.52
CA LEU A 50 -4.85 -11.22 8.85
C LEU A 50 -3.43 -11.77 8.72
N ASP A 51 -2.59 -11.46 9.70
CA ASP A 51 -1.26 -12.04 9.81
C ASP A 51 -1.28 -13.48 10.35
N SER A 52 -0.11 -14.08 10.52
CA SER A 52 0.01 -15.47 11.02
C SER A 52 -0.46 -15.67 12.47
N ASN A 53 -0.65 -14.60 13.25
CA ASN A 53 -1.23 -14.64 14.59
C ASN A 53 -2.73 -14.26 14.60
N ASN A 54 -3.37 -14.13 13.44
CA ASN A 54 -4.73 -13.62 13.26
C ASN A 54 -4.92 -12.15 13.65
N ALA A 55 -3.84 -11.35 13.71
CA ALA A 55 -3.98 -9.91 13.90
C ALA A 55 -4.36 -9.24 12.56
N PRO A 56 -5.40 -8.39 12.52
CA PRO A 56 -5.73 -7.64 11.32
C PRO A 56 -4.58 -6.76 10.86
N VAL A 57 -4.29 -6.80 9.56
CA VAL A 57 -3.30 -5.95 8.90
C VAL A 57 -3.98 -5.10 7.84
N ARG A 58 -3.38 -3.95 7.54
CA ARG A 58 -3.75 -3.17 6.36
C ARG A 58 -2.52 -2.82 5.54
N ILE A 59 -2.55 -3.21 4.27
CA ILE A 59 -1.61 -2.72 3.26
C ILE A 59 -1.92 -1.23 3.04
N ALA A 60 -0.93 -0.39 3.33
CA ALA A 60 -0.94 1.06 3.13
C ALA A 60 0.44 1.44 2.57
N GLY A 61 0.57 1.31 1.25
CA GLY A 61 1.86 1.22 0.58
C GLY A 61 2.05 2.18 -0.58
N ILE A 62 3.12 1.94 -1.34
CA ILE A 62 3.54 2.76 -2.47
C ILE A 62 4.06 1.87 -3.61
N ASN A 63 3.89 2.31 -4.85
CA ASN A 63 4.50 1.72 -6.02
C ASN A 63 5.90 2.32 -6.27
N TRP A 64 6.93 1.48 -6.48
CA TRP A 64 8.23 1.94 -6.98
C TRP A 64 8.58 1.19 -8.25
N PHE A 65 8.35 1.85 -9.39
CA PHE A 65 8.45 1.23 -10.71
C PHE A 65 9.86 1.39 -11.32
N GLY A 66 10.16 0.55 -12.33
CA GLY A 66 11.37 0.58 -13.16
C GLY A 66 11.86 -0.81 -13.60
N LEU A 67 11.58 -1.88 -12.85
CA LEU A 67 11.99 -3.25 -13.23
C LEU A 67 11.17 -3.78 -14.41
N GLU A 68 10.00 -3.21 -14.65
CA GLU A 68 9.13 -3.47 -15.79
C GLU A 68 9.50 -2.68 -17.03
N THR A 69 10.40 -1.69 -16.93
CA THR A 69 10.83 -0.86 -18.07
C THR A 69 12.11 -1.41 -18.70
N PRO A 70 12.54 -0.89 -19.87
CA PRO A 70 13.83 -1.24 -20.46
C PRO A 70 15.05 -0.89 -19.60
N ASN A 71 14.88 -0.25 -18.43
CA ASN A 71 15.95 -0.06 -17.46
C ASN A 71 16.25 -1.33 -16.66
N PHE A 72 15.29 -2.25 -16.52
CA PHE A 72 15.44 -3.51 -15.77
C PHE A 72 15.94 -3.30 -14.33
N ALA A 73 15.69 -2.12 -13.77
CA ALA A 73 16.07 -1.67 -12.44
C ALA A 73 15.09 -0.59 -11.99
N PRO A 74 14.80 -0.45 -10.69
CA PRO A 74 13.96 0.64 -10.22
C PRO A 74 14.51 1.99 -10.67
N HIS A 75 13.61 2.89 -11.07
CA HIS A 75 14.04 4.22 -11.48
C HIS A 75 14.55 5.04 -10.28
N GLY A 76 15.36 6.06 -10.58
CA GLY A 76 15.95 6.96 -9.60
C GLY A 76 17.32 6.54 -9.07
N LEU A 77 17.79 5.34 -9.41
CA LEU A 77 19.10 4.84 -8.99
C LEU A 77 20.28 5.54 -9.68
N TRP A 78 20.01 6.34 -10.71
CA TRP A 78 20.97 7.30 -11.27
C TRP A 78 21.20 8.53 -10.37
N THR A 79 20.29 8.81 -9.43
CA THR A 79 20.36 9.97 -8.53
C THR A 79 20.58 9.57 -7.07
N ARG A 80 20.10 8.41 -6.64
CA ARG A 80 20.01 8.00 -5.24
C ARG A 80 20.56 6.60 -5.00
N ASN A 81 21.02 6.37 -3.78
CA ASN A 81 21.22 5.02 -3.25
C ASN A 81 19.86 4.31 -3.01
N TRP A 82 19.76 3.05 -3.41
CA TRP A 82 18.53 2.24 -3.31
C TRP A 82 18.04 2.00 -1.87
N LYS A 83 18.95 1.83 -0.89
CA LYS A 83 18.57 1.70 0.52
C LYS A 83 18.00 3.00 1.07
N SER A 84 18.63 4.12 0.72
CA SER A 84 18.15 5.45 1.11
C SER A 84 16.75 5.76 0.55
N MET A 85 16.38 5.24 -0.63
CA MET A 85 15.01 5.31 -1.13
C MET A 85 14.04 4.55 -0.22
N LEU A 86 14.37 3.29 0.12
CA LEU A 86 13.53 2.43 0.97
C LEU A 86 13.41 2.96 2.41
N ASP A 87 14.49 3.51 2.96
CA ASP A 87 14.48 4.19 4.27
C ASP A 87 13.52 5.38 4.25
N GLN A 88 13.55 6.17 3.17
CA GLN A 88 12.66 7.33 3.01
C GLN A 88 11.20 6.90 2.82
N ILE A 89 10.93 5.82 2.07
CA ILE A 89 9.60 5.22 1.95
C ILE A 89 9.08 4.82 3.33
N LYS A 90 9.89 4.09 4.11
CA LYS A 90 9.54 3.69 5.48
C LYS A 90 9.29 4.88 6.40
N ALA A 91 10.15 5.90 6.34
CA ALA A 91 10.05 7.11 7.16
C ALA A 91 8.78 7.93 6.84
N ASN A 92 8.29 7.87 5.61
CA ASN A 92 7.02 8.48 5.21
C ASN A 92 5.79 7.67 5.62
N GLY A 93 5.93 6.57 6.36
CA GLY A 93 4.82 5.81 6.94
C GLY A 93 4.21 4.73 6.05
N TYR A 94 4.78 4.49 4.86
CA TYR A 94 4.39 3.37 4.01
C TYR A 94 4.87 2.05 4.62
N ASN A 95 4.04 1.02 4.52
CA ASN A 95 4.32 -0.30 5.11
C ASN A 95 4.55 -1.41 4.08
N THR A 96 4.20 -1.17 2.81
CA THR A 96 4.24 -2.15 1.73
C THR A 96 4.74 -1.49 0.45
N LEU A 97 5.57 -2.22 -0.31
CA LEU A 97 6.04 -1.84 -1.64
C LEU A 97 5.36 -2.75 -2.68
N ARG A 98 4.58 -2.17 -3.60
CA ARG A 98 4.23 -2.87 -4.85
C ARG A 98 5.39 -2.66 -5.81
N LEU A 99 5.93 -3.77 -6.32
CA LEU A 99 7.16 -3.80 -7.12
C LEU A 99 6.84 -4.34 -8.53
N PRO A 100 6.47 -3.46 -9.46
CA PRO A 100 6.28 -3.78 -10.87
C PRO A 100 7.51 -4.44 -11.48
N TYR A 101 7.33 -5.49 -12.28
CA TYR A 101 8.38 -6.10 -13.11
C TYR A 101 7.83 -6.57 -14.47
N SER A 102 8.73 -6.85 -15.42
CA SER A 102 8.37 -7.44 -16.71
C SER A 102 8.80 -8.90 -16.83
N ASN A 103 8.09 -9.73 -17.62
CA ASN A 103 8.61 -11.07 -17.93
C ASN A 103 9.97 -11.01 -18.64
N GLN A 104 10.16 -10.00 -19.50
CA GLN A 104 11.42 -9.74 -20.19
C GLN A 104 12.60 -9.55 -19.23
N LEU A 105 12.38 -9.11 -17.99
CA LEU A 105 13.42 -8.97 -16.96
C LEU A 105 14.27 -10.24 -16.77
N PHE A 106 13.68 -11.42 -17.01
CA PHE A 106 14.33 -12.72 -16.81
C PHE A 106 15.08 -13.25 -18.02
N ASP A 107 14.99 -12.57 -19.16
CA ASP A 107 15.72 -12.97 -20.36
C ASP A 107 17.21 -12.62 -20.21
N ALA A 108 18.09 -13.48 -20.71
CA ALA A 108 19.54 -13.36 -20.51
C ALA A 108 20.14 -12.03 -21.05
N GLY A 109 19.47 -11.39 -22.01
CA GLY A 109 19.89 -10.10 -22.59
C GLY A 109 19.41 -8.87 -21.82
N SER A 110 18.58 -9.04 -20.79
CA SER A 110 17.99 -7.93 -20.03
C SER A 110 18.91 -7.48 -18.91
N VAL A 111 19.81 -6.55 -19.24
CA VAL A 111 20.83 -6.03 -18.32
C VAL A 111 20.35 -4.74 -17.64
N PRO A 112 20.33 -4.68 -16.29
CA PRO A 112 20.06 -3.46 -15.55
C PRO A 112 20.92 -2.28 -15.98
N ASN A 113 20.29 -1.13 -16.17
CA ASN A 113 20.94 0.11 -16.56
C ASN A 113 20.33 1.32 -15.82
N SER A 114 20.85 2.52 -16.08
CA SER A 114 20.48 3.76 -15.36
C SER A 114 20.74 3.69 -13.85
N ILE A 115 21.87 3.12 -13.46
CA ILE A 115 22.31 3.04 -12.06
C ILE A 115 23.62 3.79 -11.92
N ASP A 116 23.68 4.74 -10.98
CA ASP A 116 24.94 5.32 -10.53
C ASP A 116 25.61 4.34 -9.55
N TYR A 117 26.58 3.58 -10.05
CA TYR A 117 27.34 2.62 -9.24
C TYR A 117 28.29 3.29 -8.23
N GLY A 118 28.55 4.59 -8.34
CA GLY A 118 29.23 5.34 -7.28
C GLY A 118 28.39 5.40 -6.00
N GLN A 119 27.06 5.50 -6.14
CA GLN A 119 26.11 5.45 -5.03
C GLN A 119 25.58 4.04 -4.74
N ASN A 120 25.65 3.13 -5.71
CA ASN A 120 25.04 1.80 -5.66
C ASN A 120 26.04 0.69 -6.02
N ALA A 121 27.26 0.75 -5.48
CA ALA A 121 28.34 -0.17 -5.84
C ALA A 121 27.97 -1.66 -5.66
N ASP A 122 27.11 -1.97 -4.68
CA ASP A 122 26.69 -3.34 -4.39
C ASP A 122 25.63 -3.90 -5.36
N LEU A 123 25.20 -3.11 -6.35
CA LEU A 123 24.34 -3.53 -7.45
C LEU A 123 25.12 -3.81 -8.75
N GLN A 124 26.41 -3.47 -8.81
CA GLN A 124 27.20 -3.59 -10.03
C GLN A 124 27.32 -5.06 -10.47
N GLY A 125 26.94 -5.32 -11.73
CA GLY A 125 26.99 -6.64 -12.34
C GLY A 125 25.84 -7.58 -11.94
N LEU A 126 24.89 -7.13 -11.13
CA LEU A 126 23.70 -7.90 -10.80
C LEU A 126 22.69 -7.87 -11.96
N SER A 127 22.00 -9.00 -12.16
CA SER A 127 20.80 -9.08 -13.00
C SER A 127 19.59 -8.44 -12.30
N GLY A 128 18.53 -8.16 -13.06
CA GLY A 128 17.31 -7.54 -12.52
C GLY A 128 16.68 -8.31 -11.36
N ILE A 129 16.64 -9.65 -11.44
CA ILE A 129 16.14 -10.49 -10.34
C ILE A 129 17.05 -10.46 -9.10
N GLN A 130 18.36 -10.30 -9.27
CA GLN A 130 19.29 -10.15 -8.14
C GLN A 130 19.16 -8.76 -7.48
N ILE A 131 18.83 -7.72 -8.24
CA ILE A 131 18.45 -6.41 -7.70
C ILE A 131 17.12 -6.53 -6.94
N MET A 132 16.14 -7.26 -7.48
CA MET A 132 14.89 -7.56 -6.77
C MET A 132 15.14 -8.27 -5.43
N ASP A 133 16.07 -9.24 -5.36
CA ASP A 133 16.44 -9.89 -4.10
C ASP A 133 17.00 -8.91 -3.05
N LYS A 134 17.86 -7.98 -3.48
CA LYS A 134 18.44 -6.96 -2.61
C LYS A 134 17.33 -6.09 -2.01
N ILE A 135 16.39 -5.64 -2.84
CA ILE A 135 15.22 -4.84 -2.43
C ILE A 135 14.36 -5.63 -1.45
N VAL A 136 13.96 -6.85 -1.80
CA VAL A 136 13.14 -7.72 -0.94
C VAL A 136 13.83 -7.95 0.41
N SER A 137 15.12 -8.28 0.41
CA SER A 137 15.88 -8.51 1.64
C SER A 137 15.89 -7.28 2.55
N TYR A 138 16.14 -6.09 1.97
CA TYR A 138 16.19 -4.86 2.76
C TYR A 138 14.82 -4.37 3.23
N CYS A 139 13.77 -4.53 2.40
CA CYS A 139 12.40 -4.34 2.83
C CYS A 139 12.08 -5.17 4.08
N GLY A 140 12.53 -6.43 4.11
CA GLY A 140 12.39 -7.30 5.28
C GLY A 140 13.08 -6.75 6.53
N GLN A 141 14.31 -6.25 6.39
CA GLN A 141 15.06 -5.61 7.48
C GLN A 141 14.36 -4.35 8.03
N LEU A 142 13.67 -3.59 7.18
CA LEU A 142 12.88 -2.41 7.56
C LEU A 142 11.48 -2.74 8.10
N GLY A 143 11.10 -4.02 8.09
CA GLY A 143 9.74 -4.45 8.41
C GLY A 143 8.69 -3.98 7.41
N LEU A 144 9.10 -3.69 6.17
CA LEU A 144 8.19 -3.52 5.03
C LEU A 144 7.72 -4.88 4.51
N ARG A 145 6.65 -4.88 3.73
CA ARG A 145 6.22 -6.01 2.90
C ARG A 145 6.35 -5.68 1.42
N VAL A 146 6.37 -6.70 0.58
CA VAL A 146 6.50 -6.59 -0.87
C VAL A 146 5.39 -7.38 -1.55
N ILE A 147 4.73 -6.75 -2.50
CA ILE A 147 3.85 -7.40 -3.48
C ILE A 147 4.59 -7.35 -4.80
N LEU A 148 4.83 -8.51 -5.42
CA LEU A 148 5.41 -8.58 -6.75
C LEU A 148 4.28 -8.42 -7.76
N ASP A 149 4.48 -7.57 -8.76
CA ASP A 149 3.47 -7.25 -9.77
C ASP A 149 4.02 -7.55 -11.17
N ARG A 150 3.36 -8.48 -11.89
CA ARG A 150 3.67 -8.70 -13.32
C ARG A 150 3.03 -7.57 -14.12
N HIS A 151 3.77 -6.48 -14.20
CA HIS A 151 3.31 -5.22 -14.76
C HIS A 151 3.30 -5.23 -16.29
N ALA A 152 4.34 -5.79 -16.89
CA ALA A 152 4.51 -5.79 -18.33
C ALA A 152 4.95 -7.15 -18.86
N ILE A 153 4.60 -7.47 -20.10
CA ILE A 153 5.13 -8.68 -20.75
C ILE A 153 6.52 -8.34 -21.30
N ASN A 154 6.54 -7.42 -22.26
CA ASN A 154 7.73 -6.79 -22.80
C ASN A 154 8.02 -5.52 -22.01
N ALA A 155 9.29 -5.21 -21.82
CA ALA A 155 9.68 -4.10 -20.96
C ALA A 155 9.13 -2.76 -21.47
N GLY A 156 8.39 -2.03 -20.63
CA GLY A 156 7.75 -0.76 -20.95
C GLY A 156 6.46 -0.86 -21.77
N GLN A 157 5.88 -2.06 -21.91
CA GLN A 157 4.67 -2.28 -22.69
C GLN A 157 3.62 -3.06 -21.90
N LEU A 158 2.52 -2.38 -21.59
CA LEU A 158 1.31 -3.02 -21.07
C LEU A 158 0.66 -3.87 -22.18
N SER A 159 -0.09 -4.88 -21.75
CA SER A 159 -0.77 -5.82 -22.65
C SER A 159 -2.20 -6.04 -22.18
N GLU A 160 -3.15 -6.07 -23.11
CA GLU A 160 -4.56 -6.36 -22.82
C GLU A 160 -4.76 -7.70 -22.10
N LEU A 161 -4.00 -8.72 -22.53
CA LEU A 161 -4.08 -10.10 -22.05
C LEU A 161 -2.77 -10.53 -21.37
N TRP A 162 -2.84 -11.61 -20.61
CA TRP A 162 -1.72 -12.10 -19.80
C TRP A 162 -0.61 -12.81 -20.61
N TYR A 163 -0.67 -12.79 -21.94
CA TYR A 163 0.27 -13.48 -22.81
C TYR A 163 0.41 -12.80 -24.18
N ASN A 164 1.50 -13.13 -24.86
CA ASN A 164 1.67 -12.89 -26.29
C ASN A 164 2.45 -14.05 -26.95
N ALA A 165 2.85 -13.90 -28.21
CA ALA A 165 3.56 -14.94 -28.94
C ALA A 165 4.93 -15.30 -28.32
N GLN A 166 5.64 -14.32 -27.76
CA GLN A 166 6.97 -14.51 -27.16
C GLN A 166 6.86 -15.03 -25.71
N TYR A 167 5.94 -14.47 -24.92
CA TYR A 167 5.67 -14.86 -23.55
C TYR A 167 4.25 -15.41 -23.46
N ASN A 168 4.11 -16.67 -23.87
CA ASN A 168 2.83 -17.37 -23.79
C ASN A 168 2.43 -17.63 -22.32
N GLU A 169 1.19 -18.08 -22.10
CA GLU A 169 0.67 -18.36 -20.75
C GLU A 169 1.55 -19.34 -19.96
N THR A 170 2.15 -20.33 -20.64
CA THR A 170 3.04 -21.30 -19.98
C THR A 170 4.29 -20.62 -19.43
N ARG A 171 4.92 -19.72 -20.19
CA ARG A 171 6.06 -18.91 -19.73
C ARG A 171 5.64 -18.00 -18.57
N TRP A 172 4.50 -17.32 -18.66
CA TRP A 172 3.99 -16.45 -17.60
C TRP A 172 3.78 -17.22 -16.28
N ILE A 173 3.12 -18.38 -16.31
CA ILE A 173 2.93 -19.23 -15.13
C ILE A 173 4.27 -19.79 -14.62
N HIS A 174 5.18 -20.17 -15.52
CA HIS A 174 6.51 -20.63 -15.13
C HIS A 174 7.29 -19.57 -14.34
N ASP A 175 7.31 -18.33 -14.84
CA ASP A 175 8.01 -17.22 -14.19
C ASP A 175 7.40 -16.91 -12.81
N TRP A 176 6.08 -17.00 -12.69
CA TRP A 176 5.41 -16.88 -11.40
C TRP A 176 5.82 -17.99 -10.41
N LYS A 177 5.86 -19.24 -10.84
CA LYS A 177 6.33 -20.35 -10.01
C LYS A 177 7.79 -20.19 -9.63
N MET A 178 8.62 -19.65 -10.52
CA MET A 178 10.02 -19.36 -10.25
C MET A 178 10.15 -18.33 -9.11
N LEU A 179 9.42 -17.20 -9.18
CA LEU A 179 9.43 -16.19 -8.10
C LEU A 179 8.86 -16.73 -6.79
N ALA A 180 7.74 -17.46 -6.85
CA ALA A 180 7.11 -18.07 -5.69
C ALA A 180 8.03 -19.08 -5.00
N THR A 181 8.80 -19.86 -5.76
CA THR A 181 9.83 -20.77 -5.24
C THR A 181 11.01 -19.99 -4.66
N ARG A 182 11.49 -18.96 -5.38
CA ARG A 182 12.64 -18.14 -4.97
C ARG A 182 12.45 -17.49 -3.62
N TYR A 183 11.26 -16.99 -3.34
CA TYR A 183 10.92 -16.29 -2.09
C TYR A 183 10.11 -17.15 -1.12
N ASN A 184 9.99 -18.46 -1.34
CA ASN A 184 9.35 -19.36 -0.38
C ASN A 184 10.15 -19.39 0.93
N GLY A 185 9.44 -19.29 2.06
CA GLY A 185 10.05 -19.12 3.39
C GLY A 185 10.44 -17.69 3.74
N ASN A 186 10.35 -16.73 2.81
CA ASN A 186 10.54 -15.31 3.07
C ASN A 186 9.19 -14.58 3.09
N ALA A 187 8.67 -14.31 4.29
CA ALA A 187 7.41 -13.61 4.50
C ALA A 187 7.45 -12.11 4.19
N THR A 188 8.60 -11.55 3.77
CA THR A 188 8.63 -10.20 3.22
C THR A 188 7.81 -10.10 1.94
N VAL A 189 7.84 -11.12 1.08
CA VAL A 189 6.99 -11.18 -0.11
C VAL A 189 5.66 -11.83 0.27
N ILE A 190 4.60 -11.03 0.29
CA ILE A 190 3.29 -11.47 0.78
C ILE A 190 2.40 -12.07 -0.31
N GLY A 191 2.72 -11.83 -1.58
CA GLY A 191 1.93 -12.39 -2.66
C GLY A 191 2.29 -11.89 -4.05
N ALA A 192 1.44 -12.29 -4.99
CA ALA A 192 1.58 -12.05 -6.42
C ALA A 192 0.36 -11.28 -6.96
N ASP A 193 0.63 -10.11 -7.53
CA ASP A 193 -0.31 -9.35 -8.37
C ASP A 193 -0.12 -9.80 -9.82
N LEU A 194 -1.05 -10.64 -10.28
CA LEU A 194 -0.78 -11.65 -11.30
C LEU A 194 -0.50 -11.08 -12.69
N HIS A 195 -1.16 -9.98 -13.04
CA HIS A 195 -1.04 -9.25 -14.29
C HIS A 195 -1.64 -7.86 -14.10
N ASN A 196 -0.84 -6.83 -14.32
CA ASN A 196 -1.30 -5.45 -14.30
C ASN A 196 -2.28 -5.15 -15.43
N GLU A 197 -3.41 -4.58 -15.04
CA GLU A 197 -4.41 -3.94 -15.87
C GLU A 197 -4.90 -4.77 -17.06
N PRO A 198 -5.53 -5.95 -16.87
CA PRO A 198 -6.25 -6.59 -17.97
C PRO A 198 -7.30 -5.64 -18.57
N HIS A 199 -7.33 -5.52 -19.90
CA HIS A 199 -8.19 -4.56 -20.61
C HIS A 199 -8.49 -5.03 -22.05
N GLY A 200 -9.22 -4.23 -22.82
CA GLY A 200 -9.52 -4.49 -24.23
C GLY A 200 -10.17 -5.86 -24.46
N ALA A 201 -9.44 -6.80 -25.05
CA ALA A 201 -9.91 -8.15 -25.33
C ALA A 201 -10.25 -8.98 -24.06
N ALA A 202 -9.65 -8.65 -22.90
CA ALA A 202 -9.90 -9.35 -21.65
C ALA A 202 -11.38 -9.31 -21.25
N CYS A 203 -11.92 -10.44 -20.81
CA CYS A 203 -13.27 -10.55 -20.27
C CYS A 203 -13.24 -11.13 -18.86
N TRP A 204 -14.34 -10.91 -18.12
CA TRP A 204 -14.57 -11.59 -16.85
C TRP A 204 -15.75 -12.56 -16.95
N GLY A 205 -15.49 -13.86 -16.81
CA GLY A 205 -16.54 -14.88 -16.72
C GLY A 205 -17.31 -15.11 -18.02
N CYS A 206 -16.72 -14.77 -19.18
CA CYS A 206 -17.36 -15.01 -20.47
C CYS A 206 -17.19 -16.45 -21.00
N GLY A 207 -16.36 -17.28 -20.35
CA GLY A 207 -16.16 -18.69 -20.70
C GLY A 207 -15.20 -18.95 -21.87
N ASP A 208 -14.70 -17.89 -22.53
CA ASP A 208 -13.67 -18.01 -23.56
C ASP A 208 -12.28 -18.11 -22.91
N PHE A 209 -11.72 -19.32 -22.94
CA PHE A 209 -10.45 -19.65 -22.29
C PHE A 209 -9.28 -18.71 -22.64
N ASN A 210 -9.28 -18.16 -23.85
CA ASN A 210 -8.18 -17.33 -24.35
C ASN A 210 -8.24 -15.88 -23.86
N ARG A 211 -9.37 -15.43 -23.33
CA ARG A 211 -9.53 -14.03 -22.89
C ARG A 211 -10.25 -13.87 -21.56
N ASP A 212 -10.75 -14.95 -20.97
CA ASP A 212 -11.38 -14.94 -19.65
C ASP A 212 -10.32 -14.85 -18.56
N TRP A 213 -10.09 -13.61 -18.11
CA TRP A 213 -9.11 -13.28 -17.09
C TRP A 213 -9.40 -14.02 -15.77
N ARG A 214 -10.67 -14.18 -15.40
CA ARG A 214 -11.05 -14.92 -14.19
C ARG A 214 -10.53 -16.36 -14.23
N LEU A 215 -10.60 -17.03 -15.39
CA LEU A 215 -10.10 -18.39 -15.53
C LEU A 215 -8.56 -18.44 -15.60
N ALA A 216 -7.92 -17.46 -16.20
CA ALA A 216 -6.46 -17.37 -16.26
C ALA A 216 -5.84 -17.12 -14.87
N ALA A 217 -6.44 -16.21 -14.10
CA ALA A 217 -6.03 -15.91 -12.74
C ALA A 217 -6.17 -17.14 -11.82
N GLU A 218 -7.23 -17.96 -11.99
CA GLU A 218 -7.35 -19.26 -11.32
C GLU A 218 -6.20 -20.21 -11.66
N ARG A 219 -5.86 -20.35 -12.95
CA ARG A 219 -4.77 -21.24 -13.38
C ARG A 219 -3.43 -20.82 -12.79
N ALA A 220 -3.09 -19.52 -12.90
CA ALA A 220 -1.82 -19.01 -12.38
C ALA A 220 -1.74 -19.05 -10.85
N GLY A 221 -2.78 -18.60 -10.15
CA GLY A 221 -2.84 -18.64 -8.68
C GLY A 221 -2.71 -20.06 -8.13
N ASN A 222 -3.44 -21.02 -8.74
CA ASN A 222 -3.34 -22.42 -8.35
C ASN A 222 -1.96 -23.03 -8.65
N ALA A 223 -1.34 -22.64 -9.77
CA ALA A 223 0.01 -23.08 -10.11
C ALA A 223 1.06 -22.52 -9.13
N ILE A 224 0.95 -21.27 -8.70
CA ILE A 224 1.78 -20.66 -7.64
C ILE A 224 1.63 -21.44 -6.33
N HIS A 225 0.40 -21.75 -5.92
CA HIS A 225 0.15 -22.47 -4.67
C HIS A 225 0.72 -23.89 -4.63
N THR A 226 1.07 -24.48 -5.78
CA THR A 226 1.81 -25.76 -5.80
C THR A 226 3.24 -25.67 -5.27
N VAL A 227 3.84 -24.48 -5.26
CA VAL A 227 5.21 -24.24 -4.79
C VAL A 227 5.28 -23.31 -3.57
N ASN A 228 4.28 -22.45 -3.39
CA ASN A 228 4.14 -21.59 -2.21
C ASN A 228 2.66 -21.39 -1.85
N PRO A 229 2.09 -22.24 -0.97
CA PRO A 229 0.67 -22.17 -0.60
C PRO A 229 0.34 -20.99 0.35
N ASN A 230 1.34 -20.22 0.77
CA ASN A 230 1.16 -19.14 1.74
C ASN A 230 1.00 -17.77 1.11
N TRP A 231 1.30 -17.63 -0.19
CA TRP A 231 1.13 -16.37 -0.90
C TRP A 231 -0.33 -15.99 -1.09
N LEU A 232 -0.62 -14.71 -0.80
CA LEU A 232 -1.83 -14.06 -1.29
C LEU A 232 -1.75 -13.94 -2.82
N ILE A 233 -2.89 -14.09 -3.47
CA ILE A 233 -3.05 -13.90 -4.91
C ILE A 233 -3.94 -12.68 -5.09
N PHE A 234 -3.34 -11.60 -5.59
CA PHE A 234 -4.01 -10.36 -5.91
C PHE A 234 -4.50 -10.44 -7.36
N ILE A 235 -5.79 -10.19 -7.55
CA ILE A 235 -6.45 -10.34 -8.85
C ILE A 235 -7.14 -9.02 -9.19
N GLU A 236 -6.52 -8.28 -10.10
CA GLU A 236 -7.10 -7.09 -10.71
C GLU A 236 -8.39 -7.42 -11.49
N GLY A 237 -9.21 -6.40 -11.74
CA GLY A 237 -10.37 -6.47 -12.62
C GLY A 237 -10.02 -6.51 -14.11
N VAL A 238 -11.03 -6.30 -14.94
CA VAL A 238 -10.87 -6.01 -16.39
C VAL A 238 -11.24 -4.55 -16.67
N GLU A 239 -11.27 -4.13 -17.94
CA GLU A 239 -11.80 -2.81 -18.33
C GLU A 239 -13.33 -2.80 -18.43
N SER A 240 -13.91 -3.83 -19.05
CA SER A 240 -15.34 -3.85 -19.43
C SER A 240 -16.08 -5.09 -18.92
N HIS A 241 -17.29 -4.89 -18.42
CA HIS A 241 -18.21 -5.97 -18.06
C HIS A 241 -19.65 -5.63 -18.48
N ASN A 242 -20.26 -6.47 -19.32
CA ASN A 242 -21.62 -6.27 -19.86
C ASN A 242 -21.85 -4.89 -20.52
N GLY A 243 -20.81 -4.33 -21.14
CA GLY A 243 -20.85 -3.02 -21.80
C GLY A 243 -20.64 -1.83 -20.87
N ASP A 244 -20.46 -2.05 -19.57
CA ASP A 244 -20.03 -1.03 -18.61
C ASP A 244 -18.50 -0.99 -18.55
N ASN A 245 -17.93 0.18 -18.76
CA ASN A 245 -16.48 0.40 -18.85
C ASN A 245 -15.98 1.17 -17.64
N TYR A 246 -14.84 0.75 -17.13
CA TYR A 246 -14.14 1.41 -16.04
C TYR A 246 -12.64 1.48 -16.35
N TRP A 247 -11.82 1.85 -15.38
CA TRP A 247 -10.36 1.81 -15.53
C TRP A 247 -9.89 0.39 -15.84
N TRP A 248 -8.81 0.29 -16.62
CA TRP A 248 -8.11 -0.97 -16.83
C TRP A 248 -7.73 -1.58 -15.48
N GLY A 249 -7.90 -2.89 -15.32
CA GLY A 249 -7.71 -3.55 -14.02
C GLY A 249 -8.71 -3.16 -12.92
N GLY A 250 -9.68 -2.27 -13.18
CA GLY A 250 -10.57 -1.74 -12.14
C GLY A 250 -11.98 -2.34 -12.11
N ASN A 251 -12.44 -2.98 -13.18
CA ASN A 251 -13.81 -3.50 -13.27
C ASN A 251 -13.91 -4.91 -12.67
N LEU A 252 -14.50 -5.01 -11.48
CA LEU A 252 -14.76 -6.26 -10.76
C LEU A 252 -16.27 -6.54 -10.61
N MET A 253 -17.12 -5.96 -11.46
CA MET A 253 -18.57 -6.15 -11.41
C MET A 253 -18.97 -7.63 -11.48
N GLY A 254 -18.26 -8.42 -12.28
CA GLY A 254 -18.52 -9.86 -12.46
C GLY A 254 -18.00 -10.76 -11.33
N ALA A 255 -17.21 -10.24 -10.38
CA ALA A 255 -16.45 -11.06 -9.45
C ALA A 255 -17.31 -11.88 -8.48
N ALA A 256 -18.41 -11.34 -7.94
CA ALA A 256 -19.27 -12.13 -7.07
C ALA A 256 -20.09 -13.20 -7.80
N ALA A 257 -20.53 -12.93 -9.03
CA ALA A 257 -21.29 -13.89 -9.82
C ALA A 257 -20.39 -15.00 -10.40
N ALA A 258 -19.17 -14.63 -10.80
CA ALA A 258 -18.14 -15.52 -11.32
C ALA A 258 -16.83 -15.36 -10.52
N PRO A 259 -16.74 -15.92 -9.30
CA PRO A 259 -15.60 -15.72 -8.42
C PRO A 259 -14.40 -16.56 -8.85
N VAL A 260 -13.20 -16.04 -8.64
CA VAL A 260 -11.95 -16.82 -8.79
C VAL A 260 -11.90 -17.86 -7.67
N ARG A 261 -11.62 -19.11 -8.04
CA ARG A 261 -11.57 -20.29 -7.16
C ARG A 261 -10.14 -20.81 -7.08
N LEU A 262 -9.48 -20.42 -5.99
CA LEU A 262 -8.16 -20.96 -5.63
C LEU A 262 -8.34 -22.28 -4.84
N ASN A 263 -7.42 -23.22 -5.05
CA ASN A 263 -7.37 -24.51 -4.36
C ASN A 263 -7.00 -24.35 -2.89
N VAL A 264 -6.21 -23.31 -2.56
CA VAL A 264 -5.91 -22.94 -1.18
C VAL A 264 -6.88 -21.83 -0.77
N ALA A 265 -7.73 -22.14 0.19
CA ALA A 265 -8.68 -21.19 0.76
C ALA A 265 -7.96 -20.00 1.41
N ASN A 266 -8.67 -18.88 1.56
CA ASN A 266 -8.20 -17.73 2.34
C ASN A 266 -6.89 -17.11 1.80
N ARG A 267 -6.72 -17.07 0.48
CA ARG A 267 -5.57 -16.47 -0.21
C ARG A 267 -5.93 -15.42 -1.27
N LEU A 268 -7.21 -15.29 -1.61
CA LEU A 268 -7.68 -14.37 -2.64
C LEU A 268 -7.85 -12.96 -2.09
N VAL A 269 -7.26 -11.98 -2.80
CA VAL A 269 -7.53 -10.55 -2.63
C VAL A 269 -7.91 -9.99 -4.01
N TYR A 270 -9.03 -9.28 -4.10
CA TYR A 270 -9.36 -8.57 -5.34
C TYR A 270 -8.64 -7.22 -5.37
N SER A 271 -8.18 -6.81 -6.54
CA SER A 271 -7.49 -5.54 -6.77
C SER A 271 -8.24 -4.68 -7.78
N ALA A 272 -8.24 -3.36 -7.60
CA ALA A 272 -8.79 -2.41 -8.57
C ALA A 272 -7.89 -1.19 -8.70
N HIS A 273 -7.84 -0.59 -9.89
CA HIS A 273 -7.19 0.70 -10.12
C HIS A 273 -8.24 1.79 -10.31
N ASP A 274 -7.95 3.00 -9.83
CA ASP A 274 -8.80 4.18 -10.03
C ASP A 274 -7.95 5.44 -10.17
N TYR A 275 -8.32 6.29 -11.12
CA TYR A 275 -7.58 7.50 -11.45
C TYR A 275 -8.53 8.70 -11.64
N PRO A 276 -8.03 9.95 -11.58
CA PRO A 276 -8.85 11.14 -11.82
C PRO A 276 -8.94 11.52 -13.30
N ALA A 277 -9.70 12.59 -13.58
CA ALA A 277 -9.93 13.12 -14.92
C ALA A 277 -8.65 13.52 -15.70
N THR A 278 -7.56 13.85 -15.00
CA THR A 278 -6.27 14.22 -15.63
C THR A 278 -5.52 13.03 -16.22
N VAL A 279 -5.84 11.81 -15.81
CA VAL A 279 -5.35 10.58 -16.45
C VAL A 279 -6.25 10.25 -17.64
N TYR A 280 -7.57 10.18 -17.42
CA TYR A 280 -8.55 10.05 -18.50
C TYR A 280 -9.91 10.66 -18.12
N PRO A 281 -10.55 11.46 -19.00
CA PRO A 281 -11.79 12.19 -18.69
C PRO A 281 -13.03 11.30 -18.75
N GLN A 282 -13.25 10.49 -17.72
CA GLN A 282 -14.45 9.66 -17.57
C GLN A 282 -15.71 10.49 -17.30
N PRO A 283 -16.90 10.05 -17.78
CA PRO A 283 -18.13 10.85 -17.72
C PRO A 283 -18.57 11.20 -16.29
N TRP A 284 -18.27 10.36 -15.30
CA TRP A 284 -18.65 10.61 -13.90
C TRP A 284 -17.96 11.82 -13.27
N PHE A 285 -16.84 12.30 -13.84
CA PHE A 285 -16.16 13.53 -13.39
C PHE A 285 -16.88 14.82 -13.80
N PHE A 286 -17.85 14.74 -14.72
CA PHE A 286 -18.56 15.89 -15.28
C PHE A 286 -20.04 15.94 -14.87
N THR A 287 -20.44 15.09 -13.93
CA THR A 287 -21.80 15.13 -13.38
C THR A 287 -21.95 16.29 -12.40
N ALA A 288 -23.17 16.83 -12.29
CA ALA A 288 -23.44 17.94 -11.38
C ALA A 288 -23.22 17.61 -9.89
N ASP A 289 -23.26 16.32 -9.53
CA ASP A 289 -23.06 15.84 -8.16
C ASP A 289 -21.62 15.39 -7.88
N TYR A 290 -20.68 15.65 -8.79
CA TYR A 290 -19.27 15.37 -8.54
C TYR A 290 -18.72 16.22 -7.36
N PRO A 291 -17.97 15.64 -6.38
CA PRO A 291 -17.46 14.25 -6.31
C PRO A 291 -18.35 13.28 -5.48
N ASN A 292 -19.57 13.65 -5.09
CA ASN A 292 -20.41 12.82 -4.24
C ASN A 292 -20.91 11.54 -4.92
N ASN A 293 -21.09 11.60 -6.24
CA ASN A 293 -21.45 10.44 -7.06
C ASN A 293 -20.42 9.30 -7.03
N LEU A 294 -19.14 9.58 -6.73
CA LEU A 294 -18.05 8.60 -6.84
C LEU A 294 -18.25 7.36 -5.96
N ASN A 295 -18.87 7.49 -4.78
CA ASN A 295 -19.14 6.34 -3.91
C ASN A 295 -19.97 5.26 -4.64
N ALA A 296 -20.96 5.67 -5.44
CA ALA A 296 -21.80 4.75 -6.19
C ALA A 296 -21.04 4.12 -7.37
N VAL A 297 -20.15 4.90 -8.01
CA VAL A 297 -19.26 4.39 -9.07
C VAL A 297 -18.35 3.31 -8.50
N TRP A 298 -17.64 3.60 -7.41
CA TRP A 298 -16.75 2.64 -6.77
C TRP A 298 -17.49 1.41 -6.24
N ASP A 299 -18.65 1.60 -5.59
CA ASP A 299 -19.48 0.49 -5.10
C ASP A 299 -19.90 -0.45 -6.23
N ALA A 300 -20.32 0.08 -7.37
CA ALA A 300 -20.74 -0.73 -8.51
C ALA A 300 -19.58 -1.57 -9.09
N HIS A 301 -18.38 -1.00 -9.17
CA HIS A 301 -17.26 -1.64 -9.85
C HIS A 301 -16.47 -2.60 -8.96
N TRP A 302 -16.23 -2.27 -7.70
CA TRP A 302 -15.35 -3.06 -6.83
C TRP A 302 -15.67 -2.96 -5.33
N GLY A 303 -16.19 -1.83 -4.86
CA GLY A 303 -16.43 -1.54 -3.45
C GLY A 303 -17.43 -2.48 -2.78
N TYR A 304 -18.41 -2.99 -3.54
CA TYR A 304 -19.39 -3.95 -3.03
C TYR A 304 -18.74 -5.23 -2.49
N LEU A 305 -17.59 -5.67 -3.03
CA LEU A 305 -16.89 -6.87 -2.57
C LEU A 305 -16.43 -6.72 -1.11
N HIS A 306 -15.87 -5.55 -0.78
CA HIS A 306 -15.45 -5.24 0.58
C HIS A 306 -16.66 -5.00 1.49
N LYS A 307 -17.64 -4.18 1.06
CA LYS A 307 -18.80 -3.81 1.88
C LYS A 307 -19.71 -4.99 2.22
N ASN A 308 -19.83 -5.96 1.32
CA ASN A 308 -20.65 -7.15 1.53
C ASN A 308 -19.87 -8.32 2.14
N ASN A 309 -18.65 -8.08 2.65
CA ASN A 309 -17.81 -9.09 3.29
C ASN A 309 -17.49 -10.31 2.41
N ILE A 310 -17.33 -10.11 1.09
CA ILE A 310 -17.09 -11.18 0.11
C ILE A 310 -15.60 -11.57 0.09
N ALA A 311 -14.73 -10.57 -0.05
CA ALA A 311 -13.27 -10.72 -0.06
C ALA A 311 -12.60 -9.37 0.25
N PRO A 312 -11.32 -9.35 0.64
CA PRO A 312 -10.58 -8.09 0.76
C PRO A 312 -10.44 -7.44 -0.61
N VAL A 313 -10.51 -6.11 -0.62
CA VAL A 313 -10.23 -5.29 -1.79
C VAL A 313 -8.97 -4.48 -1.53
N TRP A 314 -8.12 -4.40 -2.54
CA TRP A 314 -6.92 -3.59 -2.57
C TRP A 314 -6.97 -2.62 -3.75
N ILE A 315 -6.74 -1.33 -3.50
CA ILE A 315 -6.52 -0.38 -4.58
C ILE A 315 -5.03 -0.42 -4.93
N GLY A 316 -4.69 -1.25 -5.92
CA GLY A 316 -3.31 -1.51 -6.37
C GLY A 316 -2.62 -0.27 -6.91
N GLU A 317 -3.41 0.60 -7.55
CA GLU A 317 -2.96 1.89 -8.04
C GLU A 317 -4.05 2.95 -7.94
N PHE A 318 -3.61 4.13 -7.50
CA PHE A 318 -4.33 5.40 -7.64
C PHE A 318 -3.32 6.52 -7.48
N GLY A 319 -3.41 7.55 -8.32
CA GLY A 319 -2.40 8.59 -8.40
C GLY A 319 -2.90 9.87 -9.06
N THR A 320 -2.22 10.99 -8.78
CA THR A 320 -2.57 12.29 -9.38
C THR A 320 -1.40 13.27 -9.30
N LYS A 321 -1.29 14.16 -10.31
CA LYS A 321 -0.43 15.36 -10.24
C LYS A 321 -0.87 16.34 -9.16
N PHE A 322 -2.12 16.24 -8.70
CA PHE A 322 -2.71 17.05 -7.65
C PHE A 322 -2.76 18.56 -7.97
N GLN A 323 -2.84 18.87 -9.27
CA GLN A 323 -2.77 20.24 -9.80
C GLN A 323 -4.15 20.90 -10.00
N THR A 324 -5.20 20.11 -10.24
CA THR A 324 -6.55 20.64 -10.51
C THR A 324 -7.43 20.53 -9.26
N VAL A 325 -8.44 21.40 -9.15
CA VAL A 325 -9.46 21.30 -8.09
C VAL A 325 -10.21 19.96 -8.19
N SER A 326 -10.47 19.48 -9.42
CA SER A 326 -11.14 18.20 -9.65
C SER A 326 -10.34 17.04 -9.07
N ASP A 327 -9.03 16.97 -9.32
CA ASP A 327 -8.15 15.93 -8.79
C ASP A 327 -8.05 15.98 -7.27
N GLN A 328 -8.01 17.18 -6.68
CA GLN A 328 -8.01 17.36 -5.23
C GLN A 328 -9.30 16.84 -4.60
N GLN A 329 -10.45 17.15 -5.21
CA GLN A 329 -11.76 16.62 -4.81
C GLN A 329 -11.85 15.10 -4.94
N TRP A 330 -11.35 14.53 -6.04
CA TRP A 330 -11.27 13.09 -6.26
C TRP A 330 -10.43 12.42 -5.16
N LEU A 331 -9.20 12.90 -4.92
CA LEU A 331 -8.30 12.29 -3.96
C LEU A 331 -8.86 12.38 -2.53
N ASP A 332 -9.43 13.52 -2.15
CA ASP A 332 -10.08 13.69 -0.85
C ASP A 332 -11.27 12.74 -0.66
N LYS A 333 -12.07 12.56 -1.71
CA LYS A 333 -13.20 11.64 -1.70
C LYS A 333 -12.75 10.18 -1.61
N LEU A 334 -11.73 9.79 -2.37
CA LEU A 334 -11.21 8.42 -2.40
C LEU A 334 -10.57 8.06 -1.07
N VAL A 335 -9.68 8.91 -0.53
CA VAL A 335 -9.07 8.72 0.79
C VAL A 335 -10.14 8.53 1.88
N THR A 336 -11.21 9.33 1.85
CA THR A 336 -12.33 9.18 2.78
C THR A 336 -13.05 7.84 2.59
N TYR A 337 -13.30 7.44 1.35
CA TYR A 337 -13.99 6.20 1.02
C TYR A 337 -13.20 4.94 1.42
N LEU A 338 -11.87 4.95 1.27
CA LEU A 338 -11.00 3.84 1.69
C LEU A 338 -11.02 3.60 3.20
N GLY A 339 -11.43 4.58 4.00
CA GLY A 339 -11.53 4.48 5.46
C GLY A 339 -10.17 4.38 6.15
N THR A 340 -10.16 4.28 7.48
CA THR A 340 -8.95 4.30 8.33
C THR A 340 -8.80 3.00 9.15
N GLY A 341 -7.62 2.80 9.75
CA GLY A 341 -7.35 1.63 10.60
C GLY A 341 -7.41 0.29 9.87
N ALA A 342 -7.46 -0.81 10.62
CA ALA A 342 -7.40 -2.17 10.07
C ALA A 342 -8.64 -2.58 9.26
N ASN A 343 -9.78 -1.90 9.45
CA ASN A 343 -11.02 -2.18 8.72
C ASN A 343 -11.11 -1.44 7.38
N GLY A 344 -10.20 -0.51 7.09
CA GLY A 344 -10.20 0.21 5.82
C GLY A 344 -9.70 -0.66 4.66
N ILE A 345 -10.05 -0.24 3.45
CA ILE A 345 -9.65 -0.85 2.19
C ILE A 345 -8.12 -0.72 2.04
N HIS A 346 -7.49 -1.79 1.58
CA HIS A 346 -6.04 -1.85 1.33
C HIS A 346 -5.66 -0.93 0.17
N TRP A 347 -4.45 -0.36 0.15
CA TRP A 347 -4.06 0.55 -0.93
C TRP A 347 -2.54 0.63 -1.14
N THR A 348 -2.14 0.93 -2.39
CA THR A 348 -0.78 1.35 -2.77
C THR A 348 -0.85 2.54 -3.72
N PHE A 349 -0.27 3.67 -3.33
CA PHE A 349 -0.34 4.88 -4.15
C PHE A 349 0.57 4.76 -5.38
N TRP A 350 0.13 5.31 -6.52
CA TRP A 350 0.93 5.48 -7.72
C TRP A 350 1.42 6.94 -7.80
N CYS A 351 2.69 7.22 -7.59
CA CYS A 351 3.79 6.31 -7.23
C CYS A 351 4.85 7.04 -6.39
N TRP A 352 5.89 6.33 -5.98
CA TRP A 352 7.07 6.93 -5.36
C TRP A 352 7.80 7.86 -6.34
N ASN A 353 7.91 7.42 -7.59
CA ASN A 353 8.70 8.02 -8.64
C ASN A 353 8.12 9.36 -9.13
N PRO A 354 8.92 10.42 -9.30
CA PRO A 354 8.42 11.67 -9.88
C PRO A 354 8.10 11.54 -11.38
N ASN A 355 8.75 10.62 -12.08
CA ASN A 355 8.71 10.53 -13.55
C ASN A 355 7.54 9.71 -14.12
N SER A 356 6.43 9.61 -13.39
CA SER A 356 5.15 9.19 -13.98
C SER A 356 4.52 10.37 -14.71
N GLY A 357 4.29 10.23 -16.02
CA GLY A 357 3.98 11.37 -16.91
C GLY A 357 2.63 12.06 -16.63
N ASP A 358 1.64 11.33 -16.14
CA ASP A 358 0.26 11.75 -15.89
C ASP A 358 -0.05 11.97 -14.41
N THR A 359 0.65 11.30 -13.49
CA THR A 359 0.45 11.42 -12.04
C THR A 359 1.58 12.15 -11.30
N GLY A 360 2.78 12.23 -11.86
CA GLY A 360 3.99 12.47 -11.05
C GLY A 360 4.11 11.46 -9.89
N GLY A 361 4.79 11.84 -8.81
CA GLY A 361 4.91 10.95 -7.63
C GLY A 361 4.98 11.66 -6.29
N ILE A 362 5.22 10.88 -5.24
CA ILE A 362 5.46 11.38 -3.88
C ILE A 362 6.80 12.09 -3.79
N LEU A 363 7.81 11.65 -4.53
CA LEU A 363 9.00 12.47 -4.75
C LEU A 363 8.75 13.55 -5.80
N ASN A 364 9.44 14.67 -5.64
CA ASN A 364 9.62 15.68 -6.68
C ASN A 364 10.74 15.26 -7.65
N ASP A 365 10.88 15.99 -8.76
CA ASP A 365 11.80 15.67 -9.87
C ASP A 365 13.28 15.57 -9.48
N ASP A 366 13.67 16.12 -8.32
CA ASP A 366 15.02 16.00 -7.76
C ASP A 366 15.31 14.61 -7.16
N TRP A 367 14.32 13.71 -7.15
CA TRP A 367 14.36 12.37 -6.55
C TRP A 367 14.73 12.38 -5.06
N ARG A 368 14.51 13.49 -4.35
CA ARG A 368 14.90 13.70 -2.94
C ARG A 368 13.78 14.30 -2.11
N THR A 369 13.20 15.38 -2.60
CA THR A 369 12.21 16.15 -1.86
C THR A 369 10.84 15.49 -1.96
N VAL A 370 10.17 15.31 -0.82
CA VAL A 370 8.80 14.80 -0.78
C VAL A 370 7.81 15.91 -1.13
N ASN A 371 6.87 15.61 -2.01
CA ASN A 371 5.68 16.42 -2.25
C ASN A 371 4.75 16.33 -1.04
N THR A 372 4.93 17.25 -0.09
CA THR A 372 4.18 17.25 1.18
C THR A 372 2.69 17.45 0.98
N ALA A 373 2.26 18.17 -0.06
CA ALA A 373 0.84 18.37 -0.36
C ALA A 373 0.14 17.04 -0.65
N LYS A 374 0.74 16.18 -1.50
CA LYS A 374 0.23 14.83 -1.77
C LYS A 374 0.38 13.91 -0.57
N GLN A 375 1.56 13.89 0.06
CA GLN A 375 1.84 13.04 1.22
C GLN A 375 0.83 13.29 2.36
N ASN A 376 0.49 14.55 2.64
CA ASN A 376 -0.44 14.90 3.71
C ASN A 376 -1.86 14.35 3.50
N LYS A 377 -2.30 14.15 2.25
CA LYS A 377 -3.60 13.54 1.95
C LYS A 377 -3.64 12.06 2.29
N LEU A 378 -2.49 11.38 2.30
CA LEU A 378 -2.40 9.94 2.56
C LEU A 378 -2.20 9.61 4.04
N LEU A 379 -1.69 10.55 4.85
CA LEU A 379 -1.46 10.36 6.29
C LEU A 379 -2.67 9.75 7.04
N PRO A 380 -3.93 10.18 6.82
CA PRO A 380 -5.07 9.64 7.57
C PRO A 380 -5.34 8.15 7.35
N ILE A 381 -4.89 7.59 6.22
CA ILE A 381 -5.16 6.20 5.82
C ILE A 381 -3.91 5.30 5.92
N GLN A 382 -2.83 5.80 6.51
CA GLN A 382 -1.65 4.99 6.83
C GLN A 382 -1.94 3.97 7.93
N PHE A 383 -1.13 2.91 7.95
CA PHE A 383 -1.27 1.84 8.93
C PHE A 383 0.10 1.35 9.38
N SER A 384 0.32 1.31 10.69
CA SER A 384 1.56 0.79 11.27
C SER A 384 1.40 -0.66 11.73
N PHE A 385 2.35 -1.49 11.35
CA PHE A 385 2.47 -2.86 11.82
C PHE A 385 2.93 -2.95 13.29
N THR A 386 3.58 -1.94 13.86
CA THR A 386 4.16 -2.05 15.21
C THR A 386 3.19 -1.78 16.37
N GLY A 387 1.87 -1.78 16.13
CA GLY A 387 0.85 -1.64 17.18
C GLY A 387 0.71 -0.23 17.77
N GLY A 388 1.43 0.76 17.24
CA GLY A 388 1.19 2.17 17.49
C GLY A 388 0.61 2.82 16.25
N ASN A 389 -0.57 3.43 16.35
CA ASN A 389 -1.01 4.40 15.34
C ASN A 389 0.18 5.35 15.10
N PRO A 390 0.63 5.61 13.87
CA PRO A 390 1.72 6.54 13.66
C PRO A 390 1.22 7.91 14.13
N THR A 391 1.58 8.31 15.35
CA THR A 391 1.69 9.73 15.66
C THR A 391 2.68 10.24 14.63
N PRO A 392 2.32 11.23 13.78
CA PRO A 392 3.26 11.77 12.84
C PRO A 392 4.50 12.16 13.63
N THR A 393 5.60 11.46 13.41
CA THR A 393 6.89 11.90 13.90
C THR A 393 7.09 13.24 13.20
N PRO A 394 7.12 14.39 13.92
CA PRO A 394 7.57 15.60 13.28
C PRO A 394 8.92 15.26 12.65
N THR A 395 9.03 15.48 11.34
CA THR A 395 10.31 15.54 10.66
C THR A 395 11.27 16.22 11.61
N ALA A 396 12.43 15.62 11.89
CA ALA A 396 13.42 16.21 12.77
C ALA A 396 13.69 17.64 12.27
N THR A 397 13.07 18.62 12.92
CA THR A 397 13.55 19.99 12.88
C THR A 397 15.00 19.90 13.34
N PRO A 398 15.96 20.46 12.60
CA PRO A 398 17.35 20.48 13.04
C PRO A 398 17.37 20.88 14.51
N THR A 399 18.07 20.08 15.32
CA THR A 399 18.18 20.28 16.77
C THR A 399 18.29 21.77 17.07
N PRO A 400 17.30 22.39 17.74
CA PRO A 400 17.46 23.77 18.14
C PRO A 400 18.66 23.83 19.07
N THR A 401 19.68 24.59 18.68
CA THR A 401 20.69 25.12 19.59
C THR A 401 19.97 25.61 20.85
N PRO A 402 20.43 25.27 22.07
CA PRO A 402 19.73 25.61 23.30
C PRO A 402 19.33 27.09 23.29
N THR A 403 18.02 27.34 23.42
CA THR A 403 17.48 28.68 23.51
C THR A 403 18.12 29.37 24.73
N PRO A 404 18.87 30.47 24.55
CA PRO A 404 19.34 31.26 25.68
C PRO A 404 18.12 31.79 26.43
N SER A 405 18.12 31.66 27.75
CA SER A 405 17.11 32.25 28.63
C SER A 405 16.79 33.68 28.20
N SER A 406 15.51 33.98 28.02
CA SER A 406 15.01 35.33 27.73
C SER A 406 15.53 36.32 28.78
N GLY A 407 16.50 37.15 28.41
CA GLY A 407 17.10 38.14 29.30
C GLY A 407 18.53 38.57 28.97
N ALA A 408 19.25 37.87 28.09
CA ALA A 408 20.68 38.16 27.90
C ALA A 408 21.00 39.42 27.08
N CYS A 409 20.21 39.76 26.06
CA CYS A 409 20.42 40.95 25.22
C CYS A 409 19.11 41.68 24.95
N ARG A 410 19.18 43.02 24.90
CA ARG A 410 18.12 43.89 24.40
C ARG A 410 18.58 44.49 23.07
N VAL A 411 17.76 44.34 22.03
CA VAL A 411 17.95 45.04 20.76
C VAL A 411 16.98 46.20 20.71
N SER A 412 17.47 47.39 20.37
CA SER A 412 16.62 48.52 19.99
C SER A 412 17.08 49.04 18.64
N TYR A 413 16.13 49.47 17.81
CA TYR A 413 16.41 50.12 16.55
C TYR A 413 15.64 51.42 16.44
N VAL A 414 16.20 52.36 15.70
CA VAL A 414 15.58 53.64 15.37
C VAL A 414 15.72 53.86 13.87
N PHE A 415 14.61 54.12 13.18
CA PHE A 415 14.66 54.52 11.78
C PHE A 415 15.30 55.90 11.69
N THR A 416 16.43 55.99 10.99
CA THR A 416 17.12 57.27 10.75
C THR A 416 16.58 57.95 9.49
N ASN A 417 16.04 57.19 8.55
CA ASN A 417 15.36 57.72 7.36
C ASN A 417 14.43 56.65 6.74
N GLN A 418 13.30 57.03 6.13
CA GLN A 418 12.36 56.11 5.48
C GLN A 418 11.75 56.71 4.20
N TRP A 419 11.58 55.90 3.16
CA TRP A 419 10.94 56.23 1.88
C TRP A 419 10.15 55.04 1.31
N ASN A 420 9.42 55.25 0.21
CA ASN A 420 8.34 54.36 -0.29
C ASN A 420 8.70 52.87 -0.40
N ASN A 421 9.96 52.54 -0.65
CA ASN A 421 10.43 51.16 -0.81
C ASN A 421 11.70 50.85 0.00
N GLY A 422 12.02 51.63 1.04
CA GLY A 422 13.19 51.38 1.89
C GLY A 422 13.32 52.25 3.14
N PHE A 423 14.24 51.90 4.02
CA PHE A 423 14.61 52.69 5.20
C PHE A 423 16.08 52.46 5.56
N ASN A 424 16.64 53.41 6.30
CA ASN A 424 17.86 53.24 7.09
C ASN A 424 17.48 53.14 8.56
N ALA A 425 18.13 52.26 9.31
CA ALA A 425 17.94 52.15 10.75
C ALA A 425 19.28 51.97 11.46
N ASP A 426 19.41 52.66 12.59
CA ASP A 426 20.48 52.40 13.55
C ASP A 426 19.99 51.30 14.48
N VAL A 427 20.77 50.23 14.60
CA VAL A 427 20.48 49.10 15.48
C VAL A 427 21.50 49.09 16.61
N THR A 428 21.02 49.17 17.84
CA THR A 428 21.83 49.02 19.05
C THR A 428 21.51 47.70 19.72
N ILE A 429 22.53 46.90 19.98
CA ILE A 429 22.44 45.65 20.73
C ILE A 429 23.12 45.87 22.08
N THR A 430 22.37 45.76 23.17
CA THR A 430 22.85 45.89 24.54
C THR A 430 22.87 44.52 25.20
N ASN A 431 24.03 44.09 25.66
CA ASN A 431 24.17 42.91 26.51
C ASN A 431 23.78 43.29 27.95
N ASN A 432 22.73 42.68 28.48
CA ASN A 432 22.22 42.94 29.82
C ASN A 432 22.78 41.94 30.85
N THR A 433 23.74 41.10 30.46
CA THR A 433 24.43 40.18 31.36
C THR A 433 25.77 40.75 31.81
N GLY A 434 26.23 40.34 33.00
CA GLY A 434 27.58 40.67 33.50
C GLY A 434 28.71 39.89 32.82
N THR A 435 28.45 39.17 31.73
CA THR A 435 29.42 38.30 31.03
C THR A 435 29.63 38.80 29.60
N ALA A 436 30.88 38.90 29.15
CA ALA A 436 31.18 39.35 27.79
C ALA A 436 30.67 38.32 26.74
N LEU A 437 29.94 38.80 25.73
CA LEU A 437 29.49 38.00 24.59
C LEU A 437 30.41 38.27 23.39
N ASN A 438 30.77 37.23 22.65
CA ASN A 438 31.70 37.30 21.52
C ASN A 438 30.89 37.30 20.20
N PRO A 439 30.73 38.44 19.50
CA PRO A 439 29.93 38.47 18.29
C PRO A 439 30.72 37.91 17.10
N LEU A 440 30.31 36.76 16.58
CA LEU A 440 30.69 36.32 15.24
C LEU A 440 29.73 37.00 14.24
N PHE A 441 30.25 37.92 13.44
CA PHE A 441 29.55 38.46 12.29
C PHE A 441 29.86 37.58 11.07
N HIS A 442 28.83 36.98 10.45
CA HIS A 442 28.88 36.40 9.11
C HIS A 442 28.12 37.29 8.15
#